data_AF-W1YK68-F1
#
_entry.id   AF-W1YK68-F1
#
_cell.length_a   1.000
_cell.length_b   1.000
_cell.length_c   1.000
_cell.angle_alpha   90.00
_cell.angle_beta   90.00
_cell.angle_gamma   90.00
#
_symmetry.space_group_name_H-M   'P 1'
#
loop_
_entity.id
_entity.type
_entity.pdbx_description
1 polymer ?
#
loop_
_entity_poly.entity_id
_entity_poly.type
_entity_poly.pdbx_seq_one_letter_code
_entity_poly.pdbx_strand_id
1 'polypeptide(L)' 'LEAKLGGKKVAIFGSYGWGGTWLEDWGTRIKDAGGELVADGVALLGEPDDDGKAQCQELGKTLANA' A
#
# COMPACT_ATOMS: atom_id res chain seq x y z
N LEU A 1 -9.24 -8.89 -9.73
CA LEU A 1 -8.35 -8.88 -8.56
C LEU A 1 -9.09 -8.32 -7.34
N GLU A 2 -9.75 -7.17 -7.49
CA GLU A 2 -10.54 -6.49 -6.44
C GLU A 2 -11.62 -7.34 -5.78
N ALA A 3 -12.41 -8.10 -6.55
CA ALA A 3 -13.43 -9.00 -5.99
C ALA A 3 -12.88 -10.06 -5.01
N LYS A 4 -11.55 -10.24 -4.91
CA LYS A 4 -10.90 -11.14 -3.96
C LYS A 4 -10.41 -10.45 -2.67
N LEU A 5 -10.66 -9.14 -2.51
CA LEU A 5 -10.17 -8.32 -1.39
C LEU A 5 -11.15 -8.26 -0.22
N GLY A 6 -12.43 -8.58 -0.43
CA GLY A 6 -13.46 -8.54 0.60
C GLY A 6 -13.04 -9.23 1.91
N GLY A 7 -13.03 -8.47 3.01
CA GLY A 7 -12.69 -8.94 4.36
C GLY A 7 -11.20 -9.15 4.63
N LYS A 8 -10.31 -8.82 3.68
CA LYS A 8 -8.86 -8.97 3.87
C LYS A 8 -8.22 -7.69 4.39
N LYS A 9 -7.25 -7.87 5.29
CA LYS A 9 -6.24 -6.86 5.60
C LYS A 9 -5.29 -6.71 4.41
N VAL A 10 -5.06 -5.48 3.96
CA VAL A 10 -4.27 -5.16 2.77
C VAL A 10 -3.24 -4.10 3.13
N ALA A 11 -2.00 -4.33 2.72
CA ALA A 11 -0.96 -3.31 2.66
C ALA A 11 -0.67 -2.99 1.19
N ILE A 12 -0.47 -1.72 0.88
CA ILE A 12 -0.19 -1.26 -0.47
C ILE A 12 1.12 -0.48 -0.46
N PHE A 13 2.02 -0.85 -1.37
CA PHE A 13 3.35 -0.25 -1.44
C PHE A 13 3.92 -0.31 -2.86
N GLY A 14 4.83 0.59 -3.17
CA GLY A 14 5.59 0.56 -4.42
C GLY A 14 6.19 1.91 -4.78
N SER A 15 6.96 1.92 -5.87
CA SER A 15 7.51 3.16 -6.41
C SER A 15 6.56 3.83 -7.41
N TYR A 16 6.75 5.13 -7.61
CA TYR A 16 6.12 5.91 -8.67
C TYR A 16 7.17 6.81 -9.35
N GLY A 17 6.76 7.47 -10.44
CA GLY A 17 7.65 8.31 -11.24
C GLY A 17 6.90 9.49 -11.84
N TRP A 18 7.22 9.82 -13.08
CA TRP A 18 6.62 10.90 -13.87
C TRP A 18 5.09 10.93 -13.94
N GLY A 19 4.40 9.80 -13.73
CA GLY A 19 2.94 9.70 -13.73
C GLY A 19 2.25 10.12 -12.43
N GLY A 20 3.00 10.55 -11.41
CA GLY A 20 2.44 10.85 -10.09
C GLY A 20 2.12 9.59 -9.28
N THR A 21 1.58 9.80 -8.08
CA THR A 21 1.23 8.70 -7.18
C THR A 21 -0.10 8.05 -7.57
N TRP A 22 -0.20 6.75 -7.33
CA TRP A 22 -1.40 5.95 -7.51
C TRP A 22 -2.09 5.61 -6.18
N LEU A 23 -1.50 6.06 -5.06
CA LEU A 23 -1.80 5.58 -3.71
C LEU A 23 -3.24 5.83 -3.28
N GLU A 24 -3.75 7.04 -3.52
CA GLU A 24 -5.11 7.44 -3.13
C GLU A 24 -6.18 6.68 -3.94
N ASP A 25 -6.02 6.65 -5.26
CA ASP A 25 -6.93 5.96 -6.17
C ASP A 25 -7.00 4.46 -5.86
N TRP A 26 -5.85 3.81 -5.66
CA TRP A 26 -5.82 2.38 -5.39
C TRP A 26 -6.28 2.07 -3.96
N GLY A 27 -5.99 2.94 -3.01
CA GLY A 27 -6.52 2.83 -1.65
C GLY A 27 -8.04 2.90 -1.61
N THR A 28 -8.64 3.79 -2.40
CA THR A 28 -10.10 3.89 -2.56
C THR A 28 -10.67 2.61 -3.17
N ARG A 29 -10.08 2.12 -4.27
CA ARG A 29 -10.49 0.87 -4.92
C ARG A 29 -10.41 -0.35 -4.00
N ILE A 30 -9.42 -0.43 -3.11
CA ILE A 30 -9.32 -1.49 -2.11
C ILE A 30 -10.49 -1.43 -1.12
N LYS A 31 -10.80 -0.23 -0.60
CA LYS A 31 -11.91 -0.02 0.33
C LYS A 31 -13.26 -0.33 -0.32
N ASP A 32 -13.48 0.13 -1.55
CA ASP A 32 -14.70 -0.13 -2.33
C ASP A 32 -14.88 -1.62 -2.64
N ALA A 33 -13.78 -2.36 -2.78
CA ALA A 33 -13.78 -3.80 -2.94
C ALA A 33 -13.98 -4.58 -1.62
N GLY A 34 -14.20 -3.89 -0.50
CA GLY A 34 -14.38 -4.46 0.83
C GLY A 34 -13.09 -4.92 1.52
N GLY A 35 -11.93 -4.52 1.00
CA GLY A 35 -10.65 -4.71 1.68
C GLY A 35 -10.40 -3.63 2.73
N GLU A 36 -9.59 -3.95 3.72
CA GLU A 36 -9.22 -3.04 4.80
C GLU A 36 -7.74 -2.69 4.71
N LEU A 37 -7.43 -1.41 4.50
CA LEU A 37 -6.05 -0.94 4.54
C LEU A 37 -5.54 -0.92 5.98
N VAL A 38 -4.42 -1.61 6.22
CA VAL A 38 -3.79 -1.66 7.56
C VAL A 38 -3.01 -0.38 7.90
N ALA A 39 -2.72 0.44 6.90
CA ALA A 39 -2.08 1.75 6.98
C ALA A 39 -2.34 2.51 5.67
N ASP A 40 -1.95 3.78 5.60
CA ASP A 40 -2.10 4.62 4.39
C ASP A 40 -1.30 4.10 3.18
N GLY A 41 -0.31 3.22 3.41
CA GLY A 41 0.55 2.62 2.40
C GLY A 41 1.83 3.43 2.14
N VAL A 42 2.71 2.89 1.29
CA VAL A 42 4.03 3.48 1.01
C VAL A 42 4.21 3.68 -0.49
N ALA A 43 4.25 4.94 -0.92
CA ALA A 43 4.55 5.32 -2.30
C ALA A 43 5.85 6.13 -2.36
N LEU A 44 6.86 5.65 -3.07
CA LEU A 44 8.20 6.26 -3.12
C LEU A 44 8.55 6.72 -4.53
N LEU A 45 9.11 7.92 -4.68
CA LEU A 45 9.52 8.43 -5.98
C LEU A 45 10.83 7.74 -6.41
N GLY A 46 10.82 7.04 -7.54
CA GLY A 46 12.00 6.38 -8.08
C GLY A 46 12.46 5.17 -7.27
N GLU A 47 13.78 4.99 -7.16
CA GLU A 47 14.37 3.89 -6.39
C GLU A 47 14.33 4.21 -4.89
N PRO A 48 13.83 3.29 -4.04
CA PRO A 48 13.80 3.50 -2.60
C PRO A 48 15.21 3.48 -2.00
N ASP A 49 15.53 4.52 -1.23
CA ASP A 49 16.70 4.55 -0.35
C ASP A 49 16.45 3.71 0.92
N ASP A 50 17.36 3.80 1.90
CA ASP A 50 17.27 3.00 3.12
C ASP A 50 16.07 3.39 4.00
N ASP A 51 15.67 4.66 4.01
CA ASP A 51 14.46 5.12 4.70
C ASP A 51 13.21 4.56 4.02
N GLY A 52 13.17 4.59 2.67
CA GLY A 52 12.10 3.98 1.89
C GLY A 52 11.97 2.47 2.11
N LYS A 53 13.10 1.75 2.22
CA LYS A 53 13.10 0.32 2.58
C LYS A 53 12.62 0.11 4.01
N ALA A 54 13.01 0.96 4.96
CA ALA A 54 12.57 0.88 6.35
C ALA A 54 11.05 1.09 6.47
N GLN A 55 10.47 2.03 5.71
CA GLN A 55 9.03 2.21 5.63
C GLN A 55 8.30 0.97 5.11
N CYS A 56 8.83 0.32 4.06
CA CYS A 56 8.28 -0.94 3.56
C CYS A 56 8.34 -2.06 4.61
N GLN A 57 9.45 -2.17 5.34
CA GLN A 57 9.61 -3.16 6.40
C GLN A 57 8.60 -2.93 7.54
N GLU A 58 8.42 -1.68 7.97
CA GLU A 58 7.48 -1.34 9.03
C GLU A 58 6.04 -1.62 8.61
N LEU A 59 5.65 -1.24 7.38
CA LEU A 59 4.35 -1.58 6.81
C LEU A 59 4.10 -3.10 6.79
N GLY A 60 5.14 -3.88 6.46
CA GLY A 60 5.07 -5.34 6.50
C GLY A 60 4.82 -5.89 7.91
N LYS A 61 5.45 -5.31 8.94
CA LYS A 61 5.18 -5.66 10.34
C LYS A 61 3.76 -5.27 10.75
N THR A 62 3.28 -4.10 10.33
CA THR A 62 1.88 -3.70 10.59
C THR A 62 0.91 -4.73 10.02
N LEU A 63 1.09 -5.15 8.77
CA LEU A 63 0.25 -6.17 8.15
C LEU A 63 0.30 -7.52 8.87
N ALA A 64 1.49 -7.95 9.30
CA ALA A 64 1.65 -9.23 10.00
C ALA A 64 0.98 -9.27 11.37
N ASN A 65 0.71 -8.11 11.98
CA ASN A 65 0.06 -7.99 13.30
C ASN A 65 -1.40 -7.49 13.22
N ALA A 66 -1.97 -7.35 12.01
CA ALA A 66 -3.30 -6.82 11.78
C ALA A 66 -4.41 -7.89 11.79
#